data_AF-A0A839V472-F1
#
_entry.id   AF-A0A839V472-F1
#
_cell.length_a   1.000
_cell.length_b   1.000
_cell.length_c   1.000
_cell.angle_alpha   90.00
_cell.angle_beta   90.00
_cell.angle_gamma   90.00
#
_symmetry.space_group_name_H-M   'P 1'
#
loop_
_entity.id
_entity.type
_entity.pdbx_description
1 polymer ?
#
loop_
_entity_poly.entity_id
_entity_poly.type
_entity_poly.pdbx_seq_one_letter_code
_entity_poly.pdbx_strand_id
1 'polypeptide(L)'
;MPCLLGAGALWSADAARAADAAAAIPESALASWHAQIASTAKPGIGCFSATYPSLAWQREVCDEPAQIPFGHPAILTQTRNGHTTIQAESSGGSGLTVGNGADYAAQSAGITKTAVGSFPTVSGVTVTAYDYSLQLNTNITASSPACAADGYSSCYVWQQFIYVTTYYPTSGGSQGPHAFIQNWFFADSSDFNSLGCPSGFEDSGYSYTFNGGSYEGCFGNSSAVSAPKVPATSLASAKLTGASVANGKDTVTFTYSNKAYTVTQSDNTLDIASVWKQSEFNIVGDGGGSAATFNKGSSLTVKIALTDGTTTAPTCLSNAGTTGETNNLTLGKCTASGGSTPSISFTESR
;
A
#
# COMPACT_ATOMS: atom_id res chain seq x y z
N MET A 1 63.26 66.13 3.23
CA MET A 1 63.77 64.91 2.55
C MET A 1 63.97 63.84 3.62
N PRO A 2 63.46 62.60 3.50
CA PRO A 2 62.31 62.04 2.73
C PRO A 2 61.10 61.78 3.68
N CYS A 3 59.82 61.69 3.30
CA CYS A 3 59.06 61.02 2.22
C CYS A 3 58.90 59.49 2.40
N LEU A 4 57.66 59.03 2.66
CA LEU A 4 56.99 57.75 2.30
C LEU A 4 55.70 57.63 3.15
N LEU A 5 54.49 57.92 2.62
CA LEU A 5 53.55 56.99 1.94
C LEU A 5 53.26 55.76 2.82
N GLY A 6 52.06 55.48 3.37
CA GLY A 6 50.70 55.62 2.85
C GLY A 6 50.10 54.21 2.70
N ALA A 7 49.15 53.82 3.56
CA ALA A 7 48.21 52.73 3.29
C ALA A 7 47.04 52.81 4.30
N GLY A 8 45.91 53.34 3.83
CA GLY A 8 44.64 53.19 4.54
C GLY A 8 44.14 51.76 4.40
N ALA A 9 43.77 51.13 5.52
CA ALA A 9 42.96 49.92 5.47
C ALA A 9 41.49 50.35 5.33
N LEU A 10 41.02 50.25 4.09
CA LEU A 10 39.60 50.31 3.73
C LEU A 10 38.84 49.18 4.41
N TRP A 11 37.56 49.46 4.65
CA TRP A 11 36.60 48.57 5.30
C TRP A 11 36.50 47.22 4.60
N SER A 12 36.28 46.16 5.37
CA SER A 12 35.58 44.97 4.88
C SER A 12 34.54 44.59 5.92
N ALA A 13 33.45 45.35 5.91
CA ALA A 13 32.17 44.87 6.40
C ALA A 13 31.61 43.95 5.31
N ASP A 14 31.95 42.67 5.37
CA ASP A 14 31.27 41.60 4.61
C ASP A 14 31.34 40.29 5.41
N ALA A 15 30.74 40.30 6.59
CA ALA A 15 30.21 39.10 7.22
C ALA A 15 28.68 39.11 7.05
N ALA A 16 28.21 39.28 5.82
CA ALA A 16 26.80 39.17 5.48
C ALA A 16 26.52 37.82 4.82
N ARG A 17 25.81 36.97 5.57
CA ARG A 17 24.91 35.91 5.10
C ARG A 17 25.49 34.93 4.07
N ALA A 18 26.09 33.86 4.58
CA ALA A 18 25.83 32.53 4.04
C ALA A 18 25.06 31.73 5.10
N ALA A 19 23.82 32.14 5.35
CA ALA A 19 22.84 31.17 5.81
C ALA A 19 22.52 30.33 4.58
N ASP A 20 23.14 29.16 4.46
CA ASP A 20 22.70 28.12 3.53
C ASP A 20 21.24 27.83 3.84
N ALA A 21 20.34 28.49 3.11
CA ALA A 21 19.00 27.99 2.92
C ALA A 21 19.19 26.69 2.14
N ALA A 22 19.16 25.54 2.83
CA ALA A 22 19.08 24.25 2.19
C ALA A 22 17.92 24.34 1.18
N ALA A 23 18.26 24.40 -0.12
CA ALA A 23 17.27 24.56 -1.16
C ALA A 23 16.28 23.41 -1.06
N ALA A 24 14.99 23.72 -0.99
CA ALA A 24 13.95 22.70 -0.99
C ALA A 24 14.11 21.84 -2.25
N ILE A 25 14.09 20.51 -2.08
CA ILE A 25 14.25 19.57 -3.20
C ILE A 25 13.05 19.77 -4.14
N PRO A 26 13.27 19.96 -5.46
CA PRO A 26 12.16 20.10 -6.39
C PRO A 26 11.23 18.88 -6.35
N GLU A 27 9.92 19.12 -6.32
CA GLU A 27 8.92 18.04 -6.26
C GLU A 27 9.05 17.05 -7.41
N SER A 28 9.37 17.54 -8.62
CA SER A 28 9.63 16.69 -9.79
C SER A 28 10.85 15.78 -9.61
N ALA A 29 11.89 16.24 -8.90
CA ALA A 29 13.06 15.43 -8.59
C ALA A 29 12.73 14.35 -7.57
N LEU A 30 11.94 14.65 -6.54
CA LEU A 30 11.44 13.66 -5.58
C LEU A 30 10.52 12.63 -6.25
N ALA A 31 9.60 13.07 -7.10
CA ALA A 31 8.70 12.19 -7.82
C ALA A 31 9.46 11.21 -8.74
N SER A 32 10.49 11.70 -9.44
CA SER A 32 11.38 10.86 -10.25
C SER A 32 12.20 9.90 -9.38
N TRP A 33 12.76 10.38 -8.27
CA TRP A 33 13.51 9.54 -7.35
C TRP A 33 12.65 8.45 -6.71
N HIS A 34 11.40 8.73 -6.31
CA HIS A 34 10.46 7.71 -5.81
C HIS A 34 10.22 6.59 -6.82
N ALA A 35 10.03 6.93 -8.10
CA ALA A 35 9.87 5.94 -9.15
C ALA A 35 11.14 5.09 -9.37
N GLN A 36 12.30 5.73 -9.33
CA GLN A 36 13.59 5.05 -9.49
C GLN A 36 13.92 4.15 -8.29
N ILE A 37 13.77 4.63 -7.05
CA ILE A 37 14.08 3.83 -5.85
C ILE A 37 13.12 2.63 -5.73
N ALA A 38 11.83 2.81 -6.03
CA ALA A 38 10.86 1.71 -6.02
C ALA A 38 11.17 0.62 -7.06
N SER A 39 11.76 0.96 -8.20
CA SER A 39 12.20 0.00 -9.23
C SER A 39 13.62 -0.52 -9.03
N THR A 40 14.41 0.09 -8.15
CA THR A 40 15.78 -0.35 -7.85
C THR A 40 15.76 -1.70 -7.14
N ALA A 41 16.60 -2.63 -7.61
CA ALA A 41 16.69 -3.98 -7.07
C ALA A 41 17.01 -3.99 -5.56
N LYS A 42 16.27 -4.78 -4.79
CA LYS A 42 16.45 -4.89 -3.34
C LYS A 42 17.52 -5.96 -3.03
N PRO A 43 18.46 -5.72 -2.08
CA PRO A 43 19.59 -6.60 -1.83
C PRO A 43 19.25 -8.05 -1.45
N GLY A 44 18.07 -8.31 -0.88
CA GLY A 44 17.70 -9.62 -0.33
C GLY A 44 16.25 -9.63 0.13
N ILE A 45 15.85 -10.69 0.84
CA ILE A 45 14.66 -10.67 1.70
C ILE A 45 14.99 -9.83 2.95
N GLY A 46 14.01 -9.11 3.49
CA GLY A 46 14.15 -8.27 4.67
C GLY A 46 13.85 -6.79 4.42
N CYS A 47 14.29 -5.95 5.37
CA CYS A 47 13.91 -4.55 5.49
C CYS A 47 15.05 -3.62 5.08
N PHE A 48 14.70 -2.55 4.38
CA PHE A 48 15.67 -1.58 3.87
C PHE A 48 15.10 -0.17 3.86
N SER A 49 15.98 0.82 3.93
CA SER A 49 15.65 2.22 3.71
C SER A 49 16.59 2.88 2.71
N ALA A 50 16.18 4.00 2.14
CA ALA A 50 17.01 4.87 1.33
C ALA A 50 16.63 6.33 1.52
N THR A 51 17.57 7.24 1.30
CA THR A 51 17.36 8.68 1.39
C THR A 51 17.88 9.36 0.13
N TYR A 52 17.09 10.27 -0.44
CA TYR A 52 17.47 11.08 -1.59
C TYR A 52 18.81 11.80 -1.36
N PRO A 53 19.68 11.90 -2.39
CA PRO A 53 19.49 11.46 -3.77
C PRO A 53 19.90 10.00 -4.04
N SER A 54 20.31 9.25 -3.01
CA SER A 54 20.83 7.89 -3.18
C SER A 54 19.75 6.92 -3.64
N LEU A 55 20.11 6.01 -4.56
CA LEU A 55 19.31 4.84 -4.92
C LEU A 55 19.79 3.56 -4.19
N ALA A 56 20.79 3.67 -3.32
CA ALA A 56 21.34 2.53 -2.60
C ALA A 56 20.53 2.21 -1.35
N TRP A 57 19.91 1.03 -1.34
CA TRP A 57 19.23 0.47 -0.18
C TRP A 57 20.20 0.17 0.96
N GLN A 58 19.92 0.74 2.14
CA GLN A 58 20.58 0.43 3.39
C GLN A 58 19.75 -0.60 4.15
N ARG A 59 20.40 -1.62 4.72
CA ARG A 59 19.72 -2.65 5.49
C ARG A 59 19.22 -2.07 6.81
N GLU A 60 17.98 -2.36 7.14
CA GLU A 60 17.35 -2.04 8.42
C GLU A 60 17.13 -3.32 9.25
N VAL A 61 16.92 -3.15 10.54
CA VAL A 61 16.36 -4.21 11.38
C VAL A 61 14.87 -4.31 11.06
N CYS A 62 14.41 -5.52 10.81
CA CYS A 62 12.99 -5.78 10.67
C CYS A 62 12.31 -5.89 12.03
N ASP A 63 11.10 -5.35 12.13
CA ASP A 63 10.20 -5.59 13.25
C ASP A 63 9.27 -6.79 12.96
N GLU A 64 8.76 -7.39 14.03
CA GLU A 64 7.77 -8.47 13.96
C GLU A 64 6.34 -7.90 13.90
N PRO A 65 5.52 -8.27 12.89
CA PRO A 65 4.12 -7.89 12.72
C PRO A 65 3.27 -8.04 13.96
N ALA A 66 2.39 -7.06 14.16
CA ALA A 66 1.14 -7.33 14.84
C ALA A 66 0.44 -8.49 14.11
N GLN A 67 0.18 -9.61 14.78
CA GLN A 67 -0.66 -10.68 14.25
C GLN A 67 -2.13 -10.30 14.41
N ILE A 68 -2.51 -9.16 13.82
CA ILE A 68 -3.88 -8.70 13.73
C ILE A 68 -4.24 -8.71 12.25
N PRO A 69 -5.33 -9.38 11.86
CA PRO A 69 -5.82 -9.27 10.49
C PRO A 69 -6.23 -7.81 10.22
N PHE A 70 -5.62 -7.22 9.20
CA PHE A 70 -6.18 -6.05 8.55
C PHE A 70 -7.41 -6.55 7.78
N GLY A 71 -8.49 -5.80 7.90
CA GLY A 71 -9.88 -6.20 7.71
C GLY A 71 -10.04 -7.14 6.54
N HIS A 72 -10.51 -8.34 6.85
CA HIS A 72 -10.82 -9.33 5.84
C HIS A 72 -11.97 -8.81 4.94
N PRO A 73 -12.02 -9.25 3.68
CA PRO A 73 -13.13 -8.91 2.80
C PRO A 73 -14.46 -9.27 3.46
N ALA A 74 -15.39 -8.33 3.49
CA ALA A 74 -16.77 -8.62 3.85
C ALA A 74 -17.36 -9.68 2.92
N ILE A 75 -18.19 -10.54 3.52
CA ILE A 75 -18.96 -11.64 2.94
C ILE A 75 -19.08 -11.54 1.39
N LEU A 76 -18.39 -12.45 0.71
CA LEU A 76 -18.30 -12.48 -0.74
C LEU A 76 -19.49 -13.25 -1.33
N THR A 77 -20.55 -12.55 -1.72
CA THR A 77 -21.65 -13.17 -2.47
C THR A 77 -21.48 -13.00 -3.99
N GLN A 78 -20.95 -14.07 -4.61
CA GLN A 78 -21.13 -14.51 -6.00
C GLN A 78 -20.59 -13.66 -7.17
N THR A 79 -20.01 -14.36 -8.15
CA THR A 79 -19.58 -13.92 -9.49
C THR A 79 -20.74 -13.80 -10.47
N ARG A 80 -20.82 -12.71 -11.24
CA ARG A 80 -21.36 -12.74 -12.63
C ARG A 80 -20.20 -12.47 -13.59
N ASN A 81 -19.95 -13.39 -14.52
CA ASN A 81 -18.94 -13.28 -15.59
C ASN A 81 -17.46 -13.32 -15.16
N GLY A 82 -17.10 -14.04 -14.08
CA GLY A 82 -15.69 -14.20 -13.67
C GLY A 82 -15.11 -13.02 -12.89
N HIS A 83 -15.95 -12.06 -12.47
CA HIS A 83 -15.59 -10.98 -11.55
C HIS A 83 -16.10 -11.27 -10.12
N THR A 84 -15.23 -11.24 -9.12
CA THR A 84 -15.62 -11.31 -7.70
C THR A 84 -16.28 -9.99 -7.31
N THR A 85 -17.58 -10.00 -7.00
CA THR A 85 -18.25 -8.87 -6.35
C THR A 85 -18.24 -9.06 -4.84
N ILE A 86 -17.78 -8.04 -4.13
CA ILE A 86 -17.71 -8.02 -2.66
C ILE A 86 -18.99 -7.38 -2.15
N GLN A 87 -19.77 -8.09 -1.34
CA GLN A 87 -20.90 -7.45 -0.68
C GLN A 87 -20.39 -6.80 0.59
N ALA A 88 -20.60 -5.49 0.70
CA ALA A 88 -20.31 -4.76 1.93
C ALA A 88 -21.02 -5.43 3.11
N GLU A 89 -20.29 -5.75 4.17
CA GLU A 89 -20.91 -6.16 5.43
C GLU A 89 -21.75 -4.99 5.90
N SER A 90 -23.02 -5.24 6.24
CA SER A 90 -23.92 -4.22 6.74
C SER A 90 -23.48 -3.79 8.14
N SER A 91 -22.48 -2.92 8.21
CA SER A 91 -22.21 -2.11 9.40
C SER A 91 -23.43 -1.21 9.58
N GLY A 92 -24.14 -1.34 10.70
CA GLY A 92 -25.36 -0.59 11.03
C GLY A 92 -25.17 0.92 11.24
N GLY A 93 -24.31 1.56 10.45
CA GLY A 93 -24.05 3.00 10.43
C GLY A 93 -24.54 3.62 9.12
N SER A 94 -25.32 4.70 9.24
CA SER A 94 -25.89 5.46 8.13
C SER A 94 -24.85 6.25 7.33
N GLY A 95 -24.70 5.92 6.04
CA GLY A 95 -24.34 6.86 4.97
C GLY A 95 -22.85 7.25 4.83
N LEU A 96 -22.33 7.09 3.60
CA LEU A 96 -20.97 7.44 3.14
C LEU A 96 -19.88 6.55 3.74
N THR A 97 -19.56 5.48 3.02
CA THR A 97 -18.51 4.53 3.36
C THR A 97 -17.73 4.21 2.09
N VAL A 98 -16.45 4.59 2.02
CA VAL A 98 -15.50 4.06 1.02
C VAL A 98 -14.74 2.90 1.65
N GLY A 99 -14.43 1.87 0.88
CA GLY A 99 -13.86 0.62 1.37
C GLY A 99 -14.95 -0.40 1.71
N ASN A 100 -14.57 -1.56 2.27
CA ASN A 100 -15.48 -2.65 2.59
C ASN A 100 -16.40 -3.04 1.43
N GLY A 101 -15.82 -3.28 0.25
CA GLY A 101 -16.58 -3.55 -0.98
C GLY A 101 -17.06 -2.30 -1.73
N ALA A 102 -17.16 -1.14 -1.08
CA ALA A 102 -17.56 0.13 -1.69
C ALA A 102 -16.35 0.98 -2.11
N ASP A 103 -15.51 0.44 -3.02
CA ASP A 103 -14.38 1.18 -3.63
C ASP A 103 -14.19 0.83 -5.11
N TYR A 104 -13.30 1.53 -5.79
CA TYR A 104 -12.83 1.19 -7.12
C TYR A 104 -11.59 0.29 -7.08
N ALA A 105 -11.57 -0.70 -7.97
CA ALA A 105 -10.36 -1.44 -8.30
C ALA A 105 -9.96 -1.20 -9.77
N ALA A 106 -8.66 -1.10 -10.02
CA ALA A 106 -8.08 -1.04 -11.35
C ALA A 106 -7.91 -2.46 -11.90
N GLN A 107 -8.71 -2.83 -12.90
CA GLN A 107 -8.52 -4.08 -13.63
C GLN A 107 -7.44 -3.89 -14.70
N SER A 108 -6.30 -4.54 -14.54
CA SER A 108 -5.20 -4.52 -15.50
C SER A 108 -5.57 -5.30 -16.77
N ALA A 109 -4.93 -4.92 -17.89
CA ALA A 109 -5.07 -5.64 -19.15
C ALA A 109 -4.15 -6.88 -19.19
N GLY A 110 -2.97 -6.77 -18.57
CA GLY A 110 -2.03 -7.88 -18.35
C GLY A 110 -2.00 -8.37 -16.90
N ILE A 111 -1.02 -9.23 -16.58
CA ILE A 111 -0.66 -9.53 -15.19
C ILE A 111 0.05 -8.31 -14.61
N THR A 112 -0.45 -7.82 -13.48
CA THR A 112 0.15 -6.70 -12.76
C THR A 112 1.47 -7.15 -12.12
N LYS A 113 2.56 -6.45 -12.45
CA LYS A 113 3.88 -6.63 -11.82
C LYS A 113 4.11 -5.61 -10.72
N THR A 114 3.52 -4.43 -10.88
CA THR A 114 3.65 -3.33 -9.94
C THR A 114 2.39 -2.48 -9.98
N ALA A 115 1.93 -2.05 -8.81
CA ALA A 115 0.91 -1.01 -8.68
C ALA A 115 1.39 0.06 -7.69
N VAL A 116 1.15 1.32 -8.03
CA VAL A 116 1.54 2.49 -7.24
C VAL A 116 0.29 3.26 -6.85
N GLY A 117 -0.02 3.24 -5.56
CA GLY A 117 -1.02 4.09 -4.93
C GLY A 117 -0.44 5.45 -4.56
N SER A 118 -1.17 6.52 -4.87
CA SER A 118 -0.76 7.90 -4.57
C SER A 118 -1.95 8.84 -4.48
N PHE A 119 -1.70 10.03 -3.92
CA PHE A 119 -2.68 11.11 -3.83
C PHE A 119 -2.22 12.36 -4.59
N PRO A 120 -2.46 12.46 -5.93
CA PRO A 120 -2.02 13.63 -6.70
C PRO A 120 -2.51 14.98 -6.16
N THR A 121 -3.66 14.99 -5.48
CA THR A 121 -4.24 16.19 -4.88
C THR A 121 -4.77 15.87 -3.49
N VAL A 122 -4.42 16.72 -2.52
CA VAL A 122 -4.87 16.63 -1.13
C VAL A 122 -5.29 18.03 -0.69
N SER A 123 -6.52 18.20 -0.24
CA SER A 123 -7.07 19.50 0.16
C SER A 123 -7.96 19.38 1.38
N GLY A 124 -7.74 20.24 2.37
CA GLY A 124 -8.59 20.34 3.56
C GLY A 124 -8.62 19.09 4.46
N VAL A 125 -7.67 18.16 4.28
CA VAL A 125 -7.70 16.85 4.93
C VAL A 125 -7.07 16.89 6.31
N THR A 126 -7.87 16.58 7.33
CA THR A 126 -7.44 16.29 8.70
C THR A 126 -8.14 15.04 9.19
N VAL A 127 -7.40 14.17 9.86
CA VAL A 127 -7.98 13.01 10.54
C VAL A 127 -8.49 13.47 11.90
N THR A 128 -9.79 13.30 12.11
CA THR A 128 -10.52 13.82 13.29
C THR A 128 -10.80 12.74 14.33
N ALA A 129 -10.75 11.47 13.94
CA ALA A 129 -10.85 10.32 14.82
C ALA A 129 -10.28 9.08 14.12
N TYR A 130 -9.71 8.19 14.93
CA TYR A 130 -9.04 6.95 14.54
C TYR A 130 -7.82 7.18 13.64
N ASP A 131 -6.75 6.44 13.88
CA ASP A 131 -5.59 6.46 13.00
C ASP A 131 -5.95 5.85 11.62
N TYR A 132 -5.07 5.98 10.64
CA TYR A 132 -5.33 5.52 9.28
C TYR A 132 -4.23 4.58 8.77
N SER A 133 -4.60 3.77 7.78
CA SER A 133 -3.67 3.01 6.96
C SER A 133 -3.79 3.42 5.49
N LEU A 134 -2.72 3.20 4.74
CA LEU A 134 -2.73 3.15 3.29
C LEU A 134 -2.68 1.69 2.90
N GLN A 135 -3.66 1.24 2.13
CA GLN A 135 -3.74 -0.16 1.70
C GLN A 135 -3.77 -0.21 0.19
N LEU A 136 -2.87 -1.02 -0.39
CA LEU A 136 -2.89 -1.41 -1.79
C LEU A 136 -3.14 -2.92 -1.83
N ASN A 137 -4.27 -3.33 -2.40
CA ASN A 137 -4.72 -4.72 -2.32
C ASN A 137 -4.82 -5.35 -3.70
N THR A 138 -4.51 -6.65 -3.79
CA THR A 138 -4.68 -7.45 -5.01
C THR A 138 -6.15 -7.86 -5.20
N ASN A 139 -6.49 -8.45 -6.34
CA ASN A 139 -7.70 -9.29 -6.42
C ASN A 139 -7.61 -10.48 -5.47
N ILE A 140 -8.78 -10.93 -5.01
CA ILE A 140 -8.94 -12.25 -4.40
C ILE A 140 -9.19 -13.26 -5.52
N THR A 141 -8.42 -14.35 -5.57
CA THR A 141 -8.44 -15.24 -6.73
C THR A 141 -8.06 -16.67 -6.39
N ALA A 142 -8.68 -17.61 -7.10
CA ALA A 142 -8.30 -19.01 -7.08
C ALA A 142 -7.14 -19.27 -8.03
N SER A 143 -6.60 -20.49 -8.01
CA SER A 143 -5.60 -20.99 -8.97
C SER A 143 -4.19 -20.43 -8.80
N SER A 144 -3.87 -19.88 -7.63
CA SER A 144 -2.47 -19.65 -7.30
C SER A 144 -1.74 -21.02 -7.17
N PRO A 145 -0.53 -21.17 -7.74
CA PRO A 145 0.31 -22.35 -7.51
C PRO A 145 0.57 -22.67 -6.03
N ALA A 146 0.53 -21.66 -5.16
CA ALA A 146 0.71 -21.81 -3.72
C ALA A 146 -0.29 -22.82 -3.11
N CYS A 147 -1.55 -22.85 -3.58
CA CYS A 147 -2.56 -23.78 -3.07
C CYS A 147 -2.08 -25.24 -3.15
N ALA A 148 -1.61 -25.66 -4.33
CA ALA A 148 -1.19 -27.02 -4.57
C ALA A 148 0.18 -27.32 -3.93
N ALA A 149 1.05 -26.30 -3.82
CA ALA A 149 2.34 -26.44 -3.16
C ALA A 149 2.21 -26.76 -1.67
N ASP A 150 1.18 -26.20 -1.01
CA ASP A 150 0.85 -26.48 0.39
C ASP A 150 -0.11 -27.69 0.57
N GLY A 151 -0.45 -28.40 -0.51
CA GLY A 151 -1.22 -29.64 -0.46
C GLY A 151 -2.75 -29.49 -0.48
N TYR A 152 -3.26 -28.28 -0.72
CA TYR A 152 -4.70 -28.01 -0.80
C TYR A 152 -5.23 -28.31 -2.20
N SER A 153 -6.39 -28.94 -2.28
CA SER A 153 -7.10 -29.23 -3.52
C SER A 153 -7.64 -27.97 -4.19
N SER A 154 -8.04 -26.98 -3.38
CA SER A 154 -8.41 -25.65 -3.83
C SER A 154 -8.17 -24.62 -2.72
N CYS A 155 -7.82 -23.41 -3.13
CA CYS A 155 -7.72 -22.26 -2.24
C CYS A 155 -7.94 -20.96 -3.02
N TYR A 156 -8.19 -19.89 -2.30
CA TYR A 156 -8.07 -18.52 -2.82
C TYR A 156 -6.90 -17.83 -2.13
N VAL A 157 -6.28 -16.88 -2.82
CA VAL A 157 -5.22 -16.03 -2.26
C VAL A 157 -5.55 -14.56 -2.43
N TRP A 158 -5.05 -13.75 -1.50
CA TRP A 158 -5.16 -12.30 -1.51
C TRP A 158 -3.99 -11.68 -0.76
N GLN A 159 -3.46 -10.56 -1.26
CA GLN A 159 -2.31 -9.90 -0.66
C GLN A 159 -2.57 -8.40 -0.53
N GLN A 160 -2.15 -7.86 0.61
CA GLN A 160 -2.25 -6.46 0.95
C GLN A 160 -0.85 -5.90 1.16
N PHE A 161 -0.52 -4.82 0.48
CA PHE A 161 0.65 -3.99 0.77
C PHE A 161 0.17 -2.82 1.63
N ILE A 162 0.72 -2.67 2.82
CA ILE A 162 0.14 -1.82 3.86
C ILE A 162 1.20 -0.84 4.38
N TYR A 163 0.78 0.41 4.60
CA TYR A 163 1.42 1.31 5.55
C TYR A 163 0.39 1.69 6.63
N VAL A 164 0.79 1.63 7.90
CA VAL A 164 -0.04 1.95 9.07
C VAL A 164 0.51 3.14 9.81
N THR A 165 -0.34 3.92 10.47
CA THR A 165 0.11 5.03 11.33
C THR A 165 0.28 4.63 12.79
N THR A 166 -0.35 3.53 13.19
CA THR A 166 -0.19 2.83 14.46
C THR A 166 -0.01 1.35 14.21
N TYR A 167 1.06 0.81 14.77
CA TYR A 167 1.38 -0.60 14.72
C TYR A 167 1.61 -1.09 16.14
N TYR A 168 1.00 -2.22 16.45
CA TYR A 168 1.02 -2.83 17.78
C TYR A 168 1.62 -4.24 17.68
N PRO A 169 2.95 -4.39 17.74
CA PRO A 169 3.60 -5.69 17.57
C PRO A 169 3.19 -6.65 18.69
N THR A 170 3.06 -7.94 18.37
CA THR A 170 2.69 -8.98 19.34
C THR A 170 3.82 -9.31 20.31
N SER A 171 5.09 -9.11 19.93
CA SER A 171 6.23 -9.17 20.84
C SER A 171 7.47 -8.47 20.28
N GLY A 172 8.25 -7.80 21.14
CA GLY A 172 9.62 -7.35 20.86
C GLY A 172 9.84 -6.24 19.81
N GLY A 173 8.86 -5.94 18.96
CA GLY A 173 8.95 -4.92 17.91
C GLY A 173 8.72 -3.49 18.39
N SER A 174 9.09 -2.53 17.55
CA SER A 174 8.83 -1.11 17.78
C SER A 174 7.35 -0.78 17.58
N GLN A 175 6.75 0.00 18.49
CA GLN A 175 5.43 0.58 18.26
C GLN A 175 5.56 1.80 17.35
N GLY A 176 4.59 2.02 16.45
CA GLY A 176 4.52 3.23 15.62
C GLY A 176 4.20 2.95 14.15
N PRO A 177 4.45 3.86 13.23
CA PRO A 177 4.11 3.67 11.82
C PRO A 177 5.03 2.65 11.14
N HIS A 178 4.46 1.74 10.36
CA HIS A 178 5.19 0.65 9.70
C HIS A 178 4.68 0.42 8.28
N ALA A 179 5.52 -0.15 7.43
CA ALA A 179 5.10 -0.74 6.17
C ALA A 179 5.39 -2.24 6.15
N PHE A 180 4.42 -3.03 5.68
CA PHE A 180 4.51 -4.49 5.62
C PHE A 180 3.54 -5.06 4.58
N ILE A 181 3.65 -6.35 4.34
CA ILE A 181 2.75 -7.15 3.51
C ILE A 181 1.93 -8.06 4.42
N GLN A 182 0.61 -8.06 4.24
CA GLN A 182 -0.28 -9.07 4.81
C GLN A 182 -0.76 -10.01 3.71
N ASN A 183 -0.71 -11.30 4.00
CA ASN A 183 -1.02 -12.40 3.10
C ASN A 183 -2.25 -13.12 3.63
N TRP A 184 -3.17 -13.45 2.74
CA TRP A 184 -4.37 -14.21 3.04
C TRP A 184 -4.45 -15.42 2.13
N PHE A 185 -4.64 -16.57 2.76
CA PHE A 185 -4.86 -17.87 2.15
C PHE A 185 -6.22 -18.37 2.63
N PHE A 186 -7.15 -18.60 1.71
CA PHE A 186 -8.47 -19.11 2.03
C PHE A 186 -8.51 -20.58 1.63
N ALA A 187 -8.37 -21.46 2.61
CA ALA A 187 -8.33 -22.91 2.42
C ALA A 187 -9.75 -23.46 2.27
N ASP A 188 -9.99 -24.40 1.35
CA ASP A 188 -11.27 -25.12 1.34
C ASP A 188 -11.54 -25.76 2.71
N SER A 189 -12.75 -25.65 3.24
CA SER A 189 -13.06 -26.08 4.61
C SER A 189 -12.79 -27.59 4.82
N SER A 190 -12.90 -28.43 3.79
CA SER A 190 -12.59 -29.86 3.92
C SER A 190 -11.09 -30.11 4.06
N ASP A 191 -10.27 -29.44 3.26
CA ASP A 191 -8.81 -29.50 3.35
C ASP A 191 -8.33 -28.89 4.68
N PHE A 192 -8.87 -27.72 5.05
CA PHE A 192 -8.55 -27.04 6.30
C PHE A 192 -8.78 -27.92 7.54
N ASN A 193 -9.89 -28.66 7.60
CA ASN A 193 -10.16 -29.57 8.71
C ASN A 193 -9.10 -30.68 8.88
N SER A 194 -8.36 -30.99 7.81
CA SER A 194 -7.31 -32.03 7.82
C SER A 194 -5.89 -31.46 7.91
N LEU A 195 -5.63 -30.30 7.31
CA LEU A 195 -4.30 -29.70 7.17
C LEU A 195 -4.08 -28.50 8.11
N GLY A 196 -5.14 -27.83 8.54
CA GLY A 196 -5.08 -26.54 9.23
C GLY A 196 -4.72 -25.40 8.27
N CYS A 197 -4.08 -24.34 8.79
CA CYS A 197 -3.47 -23.30 7.96
C CYS A 197 -2.09 -23.73 7.43
N PRO A 198 -1.67 -23.20 6.26
CA PRO A 198 -0.30 -23.38 5.77
C PRO A 198 0.74 -22.89 6.79
N SER A 199 1.97 -23.40 6.68
CA SER A 199 3.05 -22.99 7.58
C SER A 199 3.31 -21.49 7.51
N GLY A 200 3.39 -20.82 8.66
CA GLY A 200 3.58 -19.37 8.75
C GLY A 200 2.30 -18.54 8.66
N PHE A 201 1.14 -19.20 8.54
CA PHE A 201 -0.17 -18.55 8.64
C PHE A 201 -0.88 -18.94 9.93
N GLU A 202 -1.64 -18.00 10.47
CA GLU A 202 -2.52 -18.17 11.60
C GLU A 202 -3.98 -18.33 11.12
N ASP A 203 -4.74 -19.14 11.84
CA ASP A 203 -6.20 -19.25 11.64
C ASP A 203 -6.84 -17.93 12.04
N SER A 204 -7.57 -17.32 11.10
CA SER A 204 -8.27 -16.07 11.33
C SER A 204 -9.52 -16.25 12.20
N GLY A 205 -10.04 -17.48 12.30
CA GLY A 205 -11.31 -17.81 12.93
C GLY A 205 -12.53 -17.41 12.12
N TYR A 206 -12.34 -17.00 10.85
CA TYR A 206 -13.42 -16.58 9.95
C TYR A 206 -13.58 -17.54 8.78
N SER A 207 -14.84 -17.80 8.43
CA SER A 207 -15.24 -18.60 7.28
C SER A 207 -15.78 -17.72 6.15
N TYR A 208 -15.53 -18.14 4.91
CA TYR A 208 -15.86 -17.44 3.69
C TYR A 208 -16.62 -18.36 2.74
N THR A 209 -17.36 -17.76 1.81
CA THR A 209 -17.98 -18.48 0.71
C THR A 209 -17.44 -17.95 -0.60
N PHE A 210 -16.79 -18.82 -1.38
CA PHE A 210 -16.34 -18.48 -2.73
C PHE A 210 -16.97 -19.42 -3.74
N ASN A 211 -17.67 -18.86 -4.74
CA ASN A 211 -18.34 -19.63 -5.79
C ASN A 211 -19.22 -20.79 -5.26
N GLY A 212 -19.84 -20.62 -4.09
CA GLY A 212 -20.68 -21.62 -3.43
C GLY A 212 -19.92 -22.69 -2.62
N GLY A 213 -18.59 -22.68 -2.63
CA GLY A 213 -17.75 -23.47 -1.72
C GLY A 213 -17.50 -22.76 -0.39
N SER A 214 -17.20 -23.52 0.66
CA SER A 214 -16.87 -23.00 2.00
C SER A 214 -15.36 -23.02 2.21
N TYR A 215 -14.82 -21.94 2.77
CA TYR A 215 -13.39 -21.75 2.95
C TYR A 215 -13.09 -21.15 4.31
N GLU A 216 -11.97 -21.51 4.91
CA GLU A 216 -11.47 -20.92 6.16
C GLU A 216 -10.31 -19.97 5.88
N GLY A 217 -10.30 -18.82 6.57
CA GLY A 217 -9.27 -17.81 6.41
C GLY A 217 -8.01 -18.13 7.20
N CYS A 218 -6.88 -18.09 6.52
CA CYS A 218 -5.55 -18.11 7.11
C CYS A 218 -4.86 -16.80 6.74
N PHE A 219 -4.23 -16.13 7.71
CA PHE A 219 -3.50 -14.88 7.45
C PHE A 219 -2.07 -14.95 7.98
N GLY A 220 -1.16 -14.22 7.35
CA GLY A 220 0.23 -14.17 7.76
C GLY A 220 0.87 -12.88 7.29
N ASN A 221 1.76 -12.30 8.09
CA ASN A 221 2.43 -11.06 7.76
C ASN A 221 3.90 -11.32 7.38
N SER A 222 4.41 -10.62 6.36
CA SER A 222 5.86 -10.43 6.23
C SER A 222 6.41 -9.67 7.43
N SER A 223 7.73 -9.68 7.63
CA SER A 223 8.40 -8.69 8.47
C SER A 223 7.94 -7.25 8.18
N ALA A 224 8.10 -6.34 9.14
CA ALA A 224 7.75 -4.94 8.97
C ALA A 224 8.97 -4.02 9.00
N VAL A 225 8.88 -2.89 8.30
CA VAL A 225 9.87 -1.81 8.36
C VAL A 225 9.26 -0.57 9.00
N SER A 226 9.90 -0.05 10.04
CA SER A 226 9.50 1.20 10.69
C SER A 226 9.59 2.38 9.71
N ALA A 227 8.56 3.23 9.72
CA ALA A 227 8.40 4.38 8.86
C ALA A 227 7.95 5.62 9.68
N PRO A 228 8.14 6.84 9.17
CA PRO A 228 7.68 8.05 9.84
C PRO A 228 6.16 8.19 9.73
N LYS A 229 5.53 8.77 10.77
CA LYS A 229 4.09 9.05 10.75
C LYS A 229 3.84 10.16 9.74
N VAL A 230 3.06 9.86 8.71
CA VAL A 230 2.63 10.86 7.73
C VAL A 230 1.39 11.60 8.25
N PRO A 231 1.42 12.93 8.39
CA PRO A 231 0.19 13.68 8.60
C PRO A 231 -0.71 13.56 7.37
N ALA A 232 -2.02 13.42 7.56
CA ALA A 232 -2.95 13.29 6.42
C ALA A 232 -2.89 14.50 5.45
N THR A 233 -2.53 15.68 5.96
CA THR A 233 -2.26 16.88 5.16
C THR A 233 -1.07 16.74 4.20
N SER A 234 -0.19 15.77 4.42
CA SER A 234 1.05 15.54 3.66
C SER A 234 0.98 14.31 2.76
N LEU A 235 -0.21 13.72 2.56
CA LEU A 235 -0.39 12.50 1.76
C LEU A 235 0.03 12.66 0.29
N ALA A 236 0.03 13.88 -0.25
CA ALA A 236 0.53 14.14 -1.60
C ALA A 236 2.02 13.82 -1.76
N SER A 237 2.78 13.84 -0.65
CA SER A 237 4.20 13.49 -0.61
C SER A 237 4.46 12.01 -0.32
N ALA A 238 3.40 11.20 -0.17
CA ALA A 238 3.48 9.78 0.13
C ALA A 238 3.04 8.92 -1.07
N LYS A 239 3.66 7.75 -1.22
CA LYS A 239 3.24 6.71 -2.16
C LYS A 239 3.43 5.34 -1.55
N LEU A 240 2.55 4.42 -1.90
CA LEU A 240 2.64 3.02 -1.55
C LEU A 240 2.75 2.20 -2.84
N THR A 241 3.83 1.45 -2.96
CA THR A 241 4.10 0.61 -4.14
C THR A 241 4.11 -0.84 -3.73
N GLY A 242 3.25 -1.64 -4.36
CA GLY A 242 3.30 -3.09 -4.32
C GLY A 242 3.94 -3.62 -5.59
N ALA A 243 4.79 -4.63 -5.47
CA ALA A 243 5.37 -5.32 -6.62
C ALA A 243 5.50 -6.81 -6.32
N SER A 244 5.25 -7.65 -7.32
CA SER A 244 5.47 -9.10 -7.26
C SER A 244 6.27 -9.53 -8.48
N VAL A 245 7.19 -10.47 -8.26
CA VAL A 245 8.09 -10.99 -9.31
C VAL A 245 8.08 -12.50 -9.22
N ALA A 246 7.63 -13.14 -10.30
CA ALA A 246 7.52 -14.60 -10.37
C ALA A 246 8.85 -15.29 -10.05
N ASN A 247 8.83 -16.25 -9.11
CA ASN A 247 10.02 -16.92 -8.57
C ASN A 247 11.04 -15.97 -7.92
N GLY A 248 10.58 -14.80 -7.49
CA GLY A 248 11.37 -13.72 -6.96
C GLY A 248 10.86 -13.31 -5.59
N LYS A 249 10.39 -12.06 -5.49
CA LYS A 249 9.97 -11.46 -4.22
C LYS A 249 8.70 -10.64 -4.41
N ASP A 250 7.87 -10.68 -3.38
CA ASP A 250 6.85 -9.65 -3.17
C ASP A 250 7.46 -8.53 -2.36
N THR A 251 7.12 -7.29 -2.71
CA THR A 251 7.74 -6.08 -2.17
C THR A 251 6.70 -5.01 -1.91
N VAL A 252 6.67 -4.49 -0.68
CA VAL A 252 6.08 -3.18 -0.41
C VAL A 252 7.20 -2.15 -0.37
N THR A 253 7.00 -1.02 -1.03
CA THR A 253 7.85 0.18 -0.90
C THR A 253 6.97 1.36 -0.53
N PHE A 254 7.20 1.90 0.65
CA PHE A 254 6.60 3.14 1.11
C PHE A 254 7.58 4.29 0.92
N THR A 255 7.18 5.33 0.21
CA THR A 255 7.98 6.55 0.05
C THR A 255 7.26 7.72 0.67
N TYR A 256 7.97 8.52 1.45
CA TYR A 256 7.46 9.77 2.01
C TYR A 256 8.55 10.84 1.98
N SER A 257 8.25 11.97 1.35
CA SER A 257 9.20 13.08 1.17
C SER A 257 10.51 12.58 0.54
N ASN A 258 11.66 12.76 1.18
CA ASN A 258 12.98 12.37 0.68
C ASN A 258 13.45 10.97 1.14
N LYS A 259 12.56 10.13 1.68
CA LYS A 259 12.88 8.80 2.20
C LYS A 259 12.01 7.69 1.58
N ALA A 260 12.60 6.50 1.52
CA ALA A 260 11.94 5.28 1.09
C ALA A 260 12.21 4.17 2.11
N TYR A 261 11.20 3.34 2.36
CA TYR A 261 11.22 2.21 3.28
C TYR A 261 10.63 1.03 2.52
N THR A 262 11.26 -0.15 2.61
CA THR A 262 10.78 -1.33 1.91
C THR A 262 10.98 -2.56 2.75
N VAL A 263 10.03 -3.48 2.63
CA VAL A 263 10.20 -4.86 3.07
C VAL A 263 9.85 -5.80 1.92
N THR A 264 10.52 -6.93 1.93
CA THR A 264 10.44 -7.95 0.90
C THR A 264 10.22 -9.31 1.54
N GLN A 265 9.34 -10.11 0.94
CA GLN A 265 9.14 -11.53 1.25
C GLN A 265 9.33 -12.35 -0.02
N SER A 266 9.30 -13.68 0.09
CA SER A 266 9.36 -14.56 -1.07
C SER A 266 8.04 -14.54 -1.84
N ASP A 267 8.08 -14.58 -3.16
CA ASP A 267 6.87 -14.66 -4.02
C ASP A 267 6.09 -15.96 -3.75
N ASN A 268 6.79 -17.05 -3.41
CA ASN A 268 6.16 -18.34 -3.10
C ASN A 268 5.27 -18.35 -1.84
N THR A 269 5.19 -17.25 -1.09
CA THR A 269 4.24 -17.15 0.04
C THR A 269 2.80 -17.25 -0.44
N LEU A 270 2.48 -16.67 -1.61
CA LEU A 270 1.14 -16.76 -2.22
C LEU A 270 1.17 -16.90 -3.76
N ASP A 271 2.36 -16.92 -4.39
CA ASP A 271 2.59 -16.91 -5.84
C ASP A 271 1.76 -15.83 -6.58
N ILE A 272 1.62 -14.65 -5.97
CA ILE A 272 0.74 -13.56 -6.44
C ILE A 272 1.18 -13.04 -7.81
N ALA A 273 2.47 -13.10 -8.15
CA ALA A 273 2.97 -12.72 -9.46
C ALA A 273 2.34 -13.49 -10.63
N SER A 274 1.71 -14.64 -10.37
CA SER A 274 1.02 -15.43 -11.39
C SER A 274 -0.45 -15.06 -11.60
N VAL A 275 -1.08 -14.38 -10.63
CA VAL A 275 -2.54 -14.19 -10.58
C VAL A 275 -3.00 -12.74 -10.34
N TRP A 276 -2.09 -11.80 -10.09
CA TRP A 276 -2.43 -10.40 -9.83
C TRP A 276 -2.97 -9.67 -11.07
N LYS A 277 -4.25 -9.29 -11.02
CA LYS A 277 -4.99 -8.62 -12.11
C LYS A 277 -5.86 -7.43 -11.68
N GLN A 278 -6.10 -7.25 -10.38
CA GLN A 278 -6.81 -6.07 -9.88
C GLN A 278 -6.00 -5.41 -8.79
N SER A 279 -6.02 -4.08 -8.75
CA SER A 279 -5.39 -3.28 -7.70
C SER A 279 -6.39 -2.27 -7.14
N GLU A 280 -6.70 -2.39 -5.86
CA GLU A 280 -7.39 -1.37 -5.07
C GLU A 280 -6.34 -0.57 -4.30
N PHE A 281 -6.50 0.74 -4.16
CA PHE A 281 -5.68 1.53 -3.25
C PHE A 281 -6.49 2.64 -2.61
N ASN A 282 -6.42 2.76 -1.29
CA ASN A 282 -7.07 3.85 -0.59
C ASN A 282 -6.45 4.16 0.78
N ILE A 283 -6.93 5.24 1.39
CA ILE A 283 -6.76 5.57 2.80
C ILE A 283 -7.99 5.13 3.59
N VAL A 284 -7.79 4.22 4.53
CA VAL A 284 -8.86 3.60 5.31
C VAL A 284 -8.43 3.51 6.78
N GLY A 285 -9.28 2.96 7.65
CA GLY A 285 -8.94 2.75 9.06
C GLY A 285 -7.65 1.97 9.28
N ASP A 286 -7.09 2.06 10.48
CA ASP A 286 -5.82 1.42 10.82
C ASP A 286 -6.00 -0.02 11.32
N GLY A 287 -6.59 -0.86 10.48
CA GLY A 287 -6.80 -2.29 10.73
C GLY A 287 -8.08 -2.62 11.51
N GLY A 288 -8.33 -3.93 11.68
CA GLY A 288 -9.46 -4.46 12.46
C GLY A 288 -10.85 -4.06 11.95
N GLY A 289 -11.01 -3.73 10.67
CA GLY A 289 -12.27 -3.24 10.11
C GLY A 289 -12.62 -1.80 10.54
N SER A 290 -11.65 -1.05 11.07
CA SER A 290 -11.87 0.31 11.54
C SER A 290 -12.10 1.31 10.39
N ALA A 291 -12.53 2.52 10.76
CA ALA A 291 -12.84 3.60 9.82
C ALA A 291 -11.94 4.82 10.05
N ALA A 292 -11.25 5.30 9.02
CA ALA A 292 -10.57 6.60 9.05
C ALA A 292 -11.61 7.73 8.92
N THR A 293 -11.63 8.65 9.89
CA THR A 293 -12.64 9.73 9.92
C THR A 293 -12.02 11.09 9.57
N PHE A 294 -12.38 11.61 8.41
CA PHE A 294 -11.92 12.93 7.92
C PHE A 294 -12.90 14.05 8.24
N ASN A 295 -12.43 15.30 8.38
CA ASN A 295 -13.30 16.47 8.55
C ASN A 295 -14.12 16.80 7.29
N LYS A 296 -15.20 17.57 7.45
CA LYS A 296 -15.90 18.22 6.32
C LYS A 296 -14.96 19.16 5.57
N GLY A 297 -15.07 19.21 4.24
CA GLY A 297 -14.17 19.94 3.37
C GLY A 297 -12.92 19.14 2.96
N SER A 298 -12.81 17.88 3.37
CA SER A 298 -11.74 16.99 2.93
C SER A 298 -11.94 16.59 1.47
N SER A 299 -10.88 16.64 0.68
CA SER A 299 -10.87 16.17 -0.70
C SER A 299 -9.51 15.55 -1.03
N LEU A 300 -9.54 14.34 -1.59
CA LEU A 300 -8.40 13.55 -2.02
C LEU A 300 -8.62 13.11 -3.46
N THR A 301 -7.63 13.24 -4.32
CA THR A 301 -7.62 12.49 -5.58
C THR A 301 -6.78 11.24 -5.38
N VAL A 302 -7.38 10.08 -5.57
CA VAL A 302 -6.70 8.79 -5.56
C VAL A 302 -6.23 8.47 -6.98
N LYS A 303 -5.02 7.92 -7.09
CA LYS A 303 -4.49 7.39 -8.35
C LYS A 303 -3.80 6.07 -8.13
N ILE A 304 -4.17 5.09 -8.97
CA ILE A 304 -3.55 3.76 -9.04
C ILE A 304 -2.86 3.65 -10.39
N ALA A 305 -1.53 3.65 -10.39
CA ALA A 305 -0.71 3.48 -11.59
C ALA A 305 -0.19 2.04 -11.68
N LEU A 306 -0.31 1.43 -12.86
CA LEU A 306 0.00 0.02 -13.08
C LEU A 306 1.20 -0.17 -13.98
N THR A 307 1.94 -1.25 -13.74
CA THR A 307 2.87 -1.85 -14.69
C THR A 307 2.42 -3.28 -14.95
N ASP A 308 1.74 -3.50 -16.08
CA ASP A 308 1.18 -4.81 -16.46
C ASP A 308 1.74 -5.34 -17.80
N GLY A 309 2.79 -4.68 -18.31
CA GLY A 309 3.40 -5.00 -19.61
C GLY A 309 2.65 -4.44 -20.82
N THR A 310 1.60 -3.65 -20.61
CA THR A 310 0.80 -3.05 -21.69
C THR A 310 0.76 -1.52 -21.60
N THR A 311 0.20 -0.88 -22.62
CA THR A 311 -0.15 0.56 -22.60
C THR A 311 -1.66 0.79 -22.58
N THR A 312 -2.43 -0.29 -22.40
CA THR A 312 -3.90 -0.27 -22.44
C THR A 312 -4.43 0.38 -21.17
N ALA A 313 -5.42 1.27 -21.30
CA ALA A 313 -6.08 1.84 -20.13
C ALA A 313 -6.72 0.71 -19.30
N PRO A 314 -6.50 0.65 -17.98
CA PRO A 314 -7.19 -0.31 -17.13
C PRO A 314 -8.70 -0.02 -17.09
N THR A 315 -9.48 -0.99 -16.65
CA THR A 315 -10.92 -0.76 -16.42
C THR A 315 -11.15 -0.33 -14.98
N CYS A 316 -11.93 0.74 -14.79
CA CYS A 316 -12.48 1.11 -13.48
C CYS A 316 -13.57 0.10 -13.10
N LEU A 317 -13.33 -0.74 -12.11
CA LEU A 317 -14.37 -1.59 -11.53
C LEU A 317 -14.99 -0.89 -10.33
N SER A 318 -16.29 -0.63 -10.38
CA SER A 318 -17.04 -0.10 -9.24
C SER A 318 -17.41 -1.22 -8.26
N ASN A 319 -17.44 -0.88 -6.98
CA ASN A 319 -17.77 -1.81 -5.89
C ASN A 319 -16.89 -3.07 -5.91
N ALA A 320 -15.60 -2.86 -6.15
CA ALA A 320 -14.60 -3.90 -6.31
C ALA A 320 -13.50 -3.81 -5.26
N GLY A 321 -13.71 -3.00 -4.22
CA GLY A 321 -12.79 -2.90 -3.09
C GLY A 321 -12.75 -4.20 -2.27
N THR A 322 -11.57 -4.59 -1.83
CA THR A 322 -11.27 -5.86 -1.16
C THR A 322 -10.91 -5.71 0.32
N THR A 323 -10.48 -4.53 0.75
CA THR A 323 -10.27 -4.24 2.18
C THR A 323 -11.59 -4.28 2.96
N GLY A 324 -11.53 -4.76 4.21
CA GLY A 324 -12.62 -4.63 5.17
C GLY A 324 -12.64 -3.29 5.93
N GLU A 325 -11.55 -2.50 5.87
CA GLU A 325 -11.54 -1.16 6.47
C GLU A 325 -12.29 -0.13 5.62
N THR A 326 -12.62 0.99 6.25
CA THR A 326 -13.40 2.04 5.60
C THR A 326 -12.87 3.45 5.83
N ASN A 327 -13.43 4.41 5.10
CA ASN A 327 -13.38 5.83 5.44
C ASN A 327 -14.75 6.50 5.23
N ASN A 328 -14.90 7.72 5.73
CA ASN A 328 -16.16 8.46 5.71
C ASN A 328 -16.30 9.47 4.54
N LEU A 329 -15.56 9.28 3.45
CA LEU A 329 -15.62 10.11 2.24
C LEU A 329 -16.67 9.59 1.26
N THR A 330 -16.88 10.33 0.17
CA THR A 330 -17.76 9.98 -0.94
C THR A 330 -16.96 9.82 -2.22
N LEU A 331 -17.08 8.66 -2.88
CA LEU A 331 -16.47 8.38 -4.18
C LEU A 331 -17.04 9.30 -5.27
N GLY A 332 -16.15 9.94 -6.01
CA GLY A 332 -16.42 10.58 -7.29
C GLY A 332 -16.36 9.58 -8.45
N LYS A 333 -16.41 10.11 -9.68
CA LYS A 333 -16.33 9.29 -10.89
C LYS A 333 -14.90 8.77 -11.12
N CYS A 334 -14.74 7.47 -11.34
CA CYS A 334 -13.48 6.89 -11.79
C CYS A 334 -13.23 7.14 -13.28
N THR A 335 -11.98 7.46 -13.59
CA THR A 335 -11.47 7.65 -14.94
C THR A 335 -10.26 6.76 -15.16
N ALA A 336 -10.11 6.23 -16.37
CA ALA A 336 -8.97 5.40 -16.75
C ALA A 336 -8.14 6.10 -17.83
N SER A 337 -6.83 5.86 -17.80
CA SER A 337 -5.88 6.39 -18.77
C SER A 337 -4.88 5.31 -19.16
N GLY A 338 -4.63 5.16 -20.46
CA GLY A 338 -3.56 4.30 -20.97
C GLY A 338 -2.22 5.04 -21.07
N GLY A 339 -1.32 4.53 -21.89
CA GLY A 339 0.01 5.10 -22.13
C GLY A 339 1.13 4.33 -21.45
N SER A 340 2.30 4.94 -21.29
CA SER A 340 3.49 4.30 -20.68
C SER A 340 3.29 3.88 -19.23
N THR A 341 2.31 4.47 -18.56
CA THR A 341 1.92 4.13 -17.19
C THR A 341 0.40 4.15 -17.10
N PRO A 342 -0.26 3.06 -17.51
CA PRO A 342 -1.71 2.96 -17.41
C PRO A 342 -2.19 3.16 -15.97
N SER A 343 -3.32 3.82 -15.78
CA SER A 343 -3.81 4.15 -14.44
C SER A 343 -5.32 4.36 -14.38
N ILE A 344 -5.87 4.25 -13.18
CA ILE A 344 -7.18 4.84 -12.84
C ILE A 344 -6.99 6.00 -11.85
N SER A 345 -7.94 6.93 -11.85
CA SER A 345 -8.03 8.00 -10.87
C SER A 345 -9.46 8.40 -10.58
N PHE A 346 -9.72 8.74 -9.32
CA PHE A 346 -11.01 9.19 -8.81
C PHE A 346 -10.78 10.15 -7.65
N THR A 347 -11.75 11.02 -7.39
CA THR A 347 -11.73 11.92 -6.23
C THR A 347 -12.63 11.36 -5.14
N GLU A 348 -12.25 11.55 -3.89
CA GLU A 348 -13.07 11.31 -2.72
C GLU A 348 -13.23 12.60 -1.93
N SER A 349 -14.42 12.87 -1.41
CA SER A 349 -14.66 14.10 -0.65
C SER A 349 -15.74 13.98 0.40
N ARG A 350 -15.70 14.90 1.38
CA ARG A 350 -16.68 15.03 2.46
C ARG A 350 -17.11 16.48 2.65
#